data_AF-A0A7J4IE33-F1
#
_entry.id   AF-A0A7J4IE33-F1
#
_cell.length_a   1.000
_cell.length_b   1.000
_cell.length_c   1.000
_cell.angle_alpha   90.00
_cell.angle_beta   90.00
_cell.angle_gamma   90.00
#
_symmetry.space_group_name_H-M   'P 1'
#
loop_
_entity.id
_entity.type
_entity.pdbx_description
1 polymer ?
#
loop_
_entity_poly.entity_id
_entity_poly.type
_entity_poly.pdbx_seq_one_letter_code
_entity_poly.pdbx_strand_id
1 'polypeptide(L)'
;MVAEADGDERAAGAPEVITYSLRNGAPDSAVYYRDAALFADEVVAAGAPLIPIVTGFIESIVASGRESARAEEEYLIELLMLGVHWRAYGDDAHDLACTPRCILATLAEIRRASPFLKPAADRLRGILSTIYLVPKDREWHPRPTLDHLGRLLGWLEAAGDYREEVERLSAWRDYLQAQPEDEAVAVLAAAIAFAEWFEEASLAALGAYTVGVERFLAEEHPSYAWREDVVFAARPRVEYHLNMVGAELMNRAQRAAFLETPRKAVIVPACLRYHPRPRCKAVAGPLACECRGCEPRCRVRQLTRLGAEHGFDVFLVPHESSVFAGEAGRQLLGDGAGIVGVTCVPNLLAGGWKALRLGMPPQCVLLDHCGCRKHWHDEGISTAIDEAELRRVLAIA
;
A
#
# COMPACT_ATOMS: atom_id res chain seq x y z
N MET A 1 50.45 -20.72 -2.04
CA MET A 1 50.22 -19.28 -2.20
C MET A 1 48.76 -19.10 -2.52
N VAL A 2 48.01 -18.71 -1.51
CA VAL A 2 46.57 -18.48 -1.54
C VAL A 2 46.38 -17.12 -2.21
N ALA A 3 45.71 -17.08 -3.35
CA ALA A 3 45.32 -15.82 -3.96
C ALA A 3 44.16 -15.24 -3.15
N GLU A 4 44.46 -14.18 -2.42
CA GLU A 4 43.48 -13.33 -1.75
C GLU A 4 42.56 -12.73 -2.81
N ALA A 5 41.26 -12.93 -2.61
CA ALA A 5 40.23 -12.27 -3.38
C ALA A 5 40.19 -10.81 -2.92
N ASP A 6 40.68 -9.90 -3.76
CA ASP A 6 40.38 -8.48 -3.66
C ASP A 6 38.85 -8.32 -3.72
N GLY A 7 38.28 -8.01 -2.56
CA GLY A 7 36.92 -7.56 -2.44
C GLY A 7 36.82 -6.20 -3.14
N ASP A 8 36.10 -6.17 -4.25
CA ASP A 8 35.66 -4.95 -4.92
C ASP A 8 34.81 -4.15 -3.93
N GLU A 9 35.49 -3.27 -3.20
CA GLU A 9 35.00 -2.15 -2.42
C GLU A 9 34.34 -1.17 -3.39
N ARG A 10 33.21 -1.56 -3.98
CA ARG A 10 32.37 -0.61 -4.71
C ARG A 10 31.93 0.44 -3.71
N ALA A 11 32.47 1.64 -3.93
CA ALA A 11 32.19 2.87 -3.23
C ALA A 11 30.73 2.94 -2.78
N ALA A 12 30.53 3.31 -1.51
CA ALA A 12 29.22 3.64 -0.95
C ALA A 12 28.66 4.90 -1.63
N GLY A 13 28.23 4.77 -2.88
CA GLY A 13 27.32 5.72 -3.52
C GLY A 13 25.97 5.68 -2.81
N ALA A 14 25.24 6.79 -2.86
CA ALA A 14 23.86 6.80 -2.40
C ALA A 14 23.08 5.67 -3.10
N PRO A 15 22.21 4.94 -2.38
CA PRO A 15 21.41 3.88 -2.99
C PRO A 15 20.62 4.45 -4.16
N GLU A 16 20.58 3.71 -5.26
CA GLU A 16 19.78 4.07 -6.42
C GLU A 16 18.31 4.27 -6.01
N VAL A 17 17.76 5.43 -6.35
CA VAL A 17 16.38 5.81 -6.05
C VAL A 17 15.54 5.60 -7.30
N ILE A 18 14.62 4.63 -7.23
CA ILE A 18 13.74 4.26 -8.34
C ILE A 18 12.55 5.23 -8.41
N THR A 19 11.65 5.18 -7.43
CA THR A 19 10.45 6.05 -7.40
C THR A 19 10.44 7.07 -6.26
N TYR A 20 10.76 6.66 -5.03
CA TYR A 20 10.76 7.55 -3.86
C TYR A 20 11.94 7.28 -2.93
N SER A 21 12.28 8.29 -2.13
CA SER A 21 13.25 8.22 -1.03
C SER A 21 12.77 9.06 0.15
N LEU A 22 12.39 8.43 1.25
CA LEU A 22 11.93 9.11 2.48
C LEU A 22 13.04 9.90 3.16
N ARG A 23 14.29 9.53 2.91
CA ARG A 23 15.43 10.29 3.44
C ARG A 23 15.62 11.59 2.69
N ASN A 24 15.35 11.61 1.38
CA ASN A 24 15.58 12.77 0.52
C ASN A 24 16.93 13.48 0.77
N GLY A 25 18.01 12.69 0.84
CA GLY A 25 19.37 13.17 1.12
C GLY A 25 19.72 13.39 2.60
N ALA A 26 18.78 13.25 3.54
CA ALA A 26 19.03 13.27 4.97
C ALA A 26 19.63 11.93 5.49
N PRO A 27 20.21 11.90 6.70
CA PRO A 27 20.78 10.67 7.28
C PRO A 27 19.74 9.58 7.56
N ASP A 28 18.52 9.98 7.92
CA ASP A 28 17.37 9.14 8.24
C ASP A 28 16.09 9.76 7.63
N SER A 29 14.93 9.19 7.96
CA SER A 29 13.62 9.64 7.44
C SER A 29 12.77 10.34 8.51
N ALA A 30 13.38 10.81 9.61
CA ALA A 30 12.64 11.50 10.67
C ALA A 30 11.95 12.78 10.16
N VAL A 31 12.59 13.47 9.21
CA VAL A 31 12.03 14.64 8.50
C VAL A 31 10.76 14.25 7.76
N TYR A 32 10.78 13.14 7.02
CA TYR A 32 9.59 12.62 6.32
C TYR A 32 8.43 12.35 7.29
N TYR A 33 8.66 11.65 8.40
CA TYR A 33 7.59 11.32 9.34
C TYR A 33 6.97 12.58 9.97
N ARG A 34 7.78 13.61 10.25
CA ARG A 34 7.27 14.90 10.73
C ARG A 34 6.43 15.59 9.65
N ASP A 35 6.93 15.66 8.42
CA ASP A 35 6.23 16.35 7.33
C ASP A 35 4.92 15.63 6.96
N ALA A 36 4.91 14.28 6.95
CA ALA A 36 3.71 13.48 6.77
C ALA A 36 2.69 13.69 7.90
N ALA A 37 3.15 13.81 9.15
CA ALA A 37 2.28 14.11 10.29
C ALA A 37 1.64 15.50 10.20
N LEU A 38 2.42 16.53 9.84
CA LEU A 38 1.90 17.89 9.64
C LEU A 38 0.91 17.94 8.48
N PHE A 39 1.23 17.30 7.37
CA PHE A 39 0.34 17.28 6.22
C PHE A 39 -0.93 16.46 6.48
N ALA A 40 -0.87 15.40 7.29
CA ALA A 40 -2.06 14.68 7.72
C ALA A 40 -3.03 15.59 8.51
N ASP A 41 -2.53 16.52 9.34
CA ASP A 41 -3.37 17.51 10.02
C ASP A 41 -4.04 18.47 9.01
N GLU A 42 -3.32 18.90 7.99
CA GLU A 42 -3.87 19.74 6.91
C GLU A 42 -4.97 19.00 6.13
N VAL A 43 -4.80 17.71 5.85
CA VAL A 43 -5.79 16.87 5.17
C VAL A 43 -7.07 16.71 5.99
N VAL A 44 -6.95 16.47 7.30
CA VAL A 44 -8.11 16.42 8.20
C VAL A 44 -8.81 17.77 8.24
N ALA A 45 -8.07 18.87 8.33
CA ALA A 45 -8.64 20.22 8.33
C ALA A 45 -9.37 20.56 7.02
N ALA A 46 -8.78 20.23 5.87
CA ALA A 46 -9.39 20.45 4.56
C ALA A 46 -10.62 19.56 4.32
N GLY A 47 -10.63 18.35 4.91
CA GLY A 47 -11.76 17.43 4.87
C GLY A 47 -12.88 17.75 5.86
N ALA A 48 -12.71 18.69 6.78
CA ALA A 48 -13.71 19.05 7.79
C ALA A 48 -15.12 19.37 7.22
N PRO A 49 -15.26 20.06 6.06
CA PRO A 49 -16.56 20.28 5.44
C PRO A 49 -17.29 19.01 4.97
N LEU A 50 -16.56 17.89 4.82
CA LEU A 50 -17.10 16.60 4.39
C LEU A 50 -17.55 15.72 5.55
N ILE A 51 -17.28 16.10 6.79
CA ILE A 51 -17.64 15.33 8.00
C ILE A 51 -19.15 15.01 8.08
N PRO A 52 -20.09 15.89 7.70
CA PRO A 52 -21.50 15.52 7.66
C PRO A 52 -21.80 14.36 6.71
N ILE A 53 -21.12 14.30 5.55
CA ILE A 53 -21.26 13.19 4.59
C ILE A 53 -20.70 11.90 5.21
N VAL A 54 -19.53 11.99 5.85
CA VAL A 54 -18.89 10.87 6.55
C VAL A 54 -19.77 10.36 7.69
N THR A 55 -20.38 11.24 8.46
CA THR A 55 -21.27 10.87 9.57
C THR A 55 -22.49 10.08 9.05
N GLY A 56 -23.14 10.57 8.00
CA GLY A 56 -24.27 9.86 7.39
C GLY A 56 -23.89 8.48 6.83
N PHE A 57 -22.67 8.36 6.27
CA PHE A 57 -22.13 7.08 5.85
C PHE A 57 -21.92 6.12 7.03
N ILE A 58 -21.28 6.58 8.11
CA ILE A 58 -21.02 5.78 9.32
C ILE A 58 -22.35 5.26 9.91
N GLU A 59 -23.35 6.13 10.04
CA GLU A 59 -24.68 5.75 10.53
C GLU A 59 -25.31 4.64 9.69
N SER A 60 -25.23 4.76 8.36
CA SER A 60 -25.74 3.76 7.41
C SER A 60 -25.01 2.41 7.54
N ILE A 61 -23.69 2.45 7.63
CA ILE A 61 -22.84 1.26 7.74
C ILE A 61 -23.10 0.51 9.03
N VAL A 62 -23.17 1.22 10.16
CA VAL A 62 -23.50 0.64 11.46
C VAL A 62 -24.91 0.07 11.47
N ALA A 63 -25.89 0.80 10.92
CA ALA A 63 -27.29 0.34 10.84
C ALA A 63 -27.45 -0.91 9.98
N SER A 64 -26.65 -1.06 8.92
CA SER A 64 -26.64 -2.26 8.08
C SER A 64 -25.90 -3.46 8.71
N GLY A 65 -25.18 -3.24 9.81
CA GLY A 65 -24.35 -4.27 10.46
C GLY A 65 -23.14 -4.69 9.63
N ARG A 66 -22.73 -3.89 8.63
CA ARG A 66 -21.63 -4.22 7.71
C ARG A 66 -20.27 -4.17 8.40
N GLU A 67 -20.02 -3.14 9.21
CA GLU A 67 -18.85 -3.03 10.08
C GLU A 67 -19.18 -2.21 11.32
N SER A 68 -18.36 -2.35 12.36
CA SER A 68 -18.37 -1.43 13.50
C SER A 68 -17.80 -0.07 13.11
N ALA A 69 -18.31 1.00 13.71
CA ALA A 69 -17.78 2.35 13.49
C ALA A 69 -16.28 2.42 13.80
N ARG A 70 -15.53 2.97 12.86
CA ARG A 70 -14.12 3.34 12.99
C ARG A 70 -13.97 4.84 13.24
N ALA A 71 -12.73 5.33 13.36
CA ALA A 71 -12.47 6.76 13.50
C ALA A 71 -12.93 7.51 12.24
N GLU A 72 -13.47 8.72 12.41
CA GLU A 72 -14.00 9.54 11.31
C GLU A 72 -12.93 9.80 10.23
N GLU A 73 -11.68 9.99 10.64
CA GLU A 73 -10.54 10.20 9.77
C GLU A 73 -10.29 9.02 8.83
N GLU A 74 -10.60 7.79 9.25
CA GLU A 74 -10.46 6.61 8.38
C GLU A 74 -11.47 6.66 7.22
N TYR A 75 -12.70 7.11 7.48
CA TYR A 75 -13.72 7.27 6.45
C TYR A 75 -13.48 8.48 5.56
N LEU A 76 -12.88 9.54 6.11
CA LEU A 76 -12.45 10.69 5.34
C LEU A 76 -11.36 10.30 4.32
N ILE A 77 -10.42 9.42 4.70
CA ILE A 77 -9.42 8.87 3.76
C ILE A 77 -10.07 8.04 2.66
N GLU A 78 -11.13 7.27 2.97
CA GLU A 78 -11.85 6.52 1.94
C GLU A 78 -12.53 7.45 0.92
N LEU A 79 -13.09 8.57 1.37
CA LEU A 79 -13.66 9.58 0.48
C LEU A 79 -12.59 10.29 -0.36
N LEU A 80 -11.43 10.59 0.23
CA LEU A 80 -10.28 11.12 -0.50
C LEU A 80 -9.79 10.11 -1.56
N MET A 81 -9.65 8.84 -1.18
CA MET A 81 -9.26 7.76 -2.08
C MET A 81 -10.24 7.63 -3.26
N LEU A 82 -11.55 7.73 -3.00
CA LEU A 82 -12.56 7.74 -4.06
C LEU A 82 -12.23 8.82 -5.09
N GLY A 83 -12.02 10.06 -4.63
CA GLY A 83 -11.69 11.17 -5.52
C GLY A 83 -10.36 10.99 -6.25
N VAL A 84 -9.32 10.50 -5.57
CA VAL A 84 -7.98 10.26 -6.15
C VAL A 84 -8.08 9.20 -7.26
N HIS A 85 -8.72 8.07 -7.00
CA HIS A 85 -8.89 7.03 -8.02
C HIS A 85 -9.85 7.45 -9.13
N TRP A 86 -10.84 8.30 -8.85
CA TRP A 86 -11.69 8.87 -9.89
C TRP A 86 -10.88 9.72 -10.86
N ARG A 87 -10.00 10.59 -10.34
CA ARG A 87 -9.13 11.43 -11.15
C ARG A 87 -8.09 10.60 -11.91
N ALA A 88 -7.50 9.60 -11.26
CA ALA A 88 -6.45 8.78 -11.84
C ALA A 88 -6.95 7.79 -12.91
N TYR A 89 -8.16 7.23 -12.75
CA TYR A 89 -8.62 6.08 -13.53
C TYR A 89 -10.04 6.19 -14.06
N GLY A 90 -10.75 7.29 -13.80
CA GLY A 90 -12.16 7.41 -14.18
C GLY A 90 -12.40 7.30 -15.68
N ASP A 91 -11.51 7.87 -16.49
CA ASP A 91 -11.60 7.84 -17.94
C ASP A 91 -11.23 6.46 -18.52
N ASP A 92 -10.16 5.83 -18.00
CA ASP A 92 -9.79 4.45 -18.35
C ASP A 92 -10.92 3.48 -17.98
N ALA A 93 -11.55 3.68 -16.83
CA ALA A 93 -12.71 2.90 -16.39
C ALA A 93 -13.94 3.13 -17.27
N HIS A 94 -14.14 4.35 -17.78
CA HIS A 94 -15.23 4.66 -18.70
C HIS A 94 -15.10 3.89 -20.02
N ASP A 95 -13.88 3.85 -20.57
CA ASP A 95 -13.56 3.22 -21.86
C ASP A 95 -13.43 1.70 -21.81
N LEU A 96 -13.19 1.14 -20.62
CA LEU A 96 -13.00 -0.30 -20.47
C LEU A 96 -14.29 -1.06 -20.76
N ALA A 97 -14.29 -1.79 -21.88
CA ALA A 97 -15.41 -2.65 -22.25
C ALA A 97 -15.67 -3.75 -21.19
N CYS A 98 -16.93 -4.16 -21.08
CA CYS A 98 -17.37 -5.14 -20.08
C CYS A 98 -16.64 -6.49 -20.21
N THR A 99 -16.40 -6.97 -21.43
CA THR A 99 -15.75 -8.26 -21.67
C THR A 99 -14.32 -8.34 -21.14
N PRO A 100 -13.36 -7.47 -21.54
CA PRO A 100 -12.01 -7.52 -20.99
C PRO A 100 -11.99 -7.30 -19.48
N ARG A 101 -12.85 -6.42 -18.94
CA ARG A 101 -13.01 -6.21 -17.50
C ARG A 101 -13.32 -7.51 -16.74
N CYS A 102 -14.36 -8.23 -17.17
CA CYS A 102 -14.77 -9.49 -16.53
C CYS A 102 -13.68 -10.57 -16.64
N ILE A 103 -12.99 -10.66 -17.78
CA ILE A 103 -11.89 -11.61 -17.98
C ILE A 103 -10.74 -11.30 -17.01
N LEU A 104 -10.32 -10.04 -16.93
CA LEU A 104 -9.22 -9.61 -16.06
C LEU A 104 -9.52 -9.83 -14.58
N ALA A 105 -10.73 -9.48 -14.13
CA ALA A 105 -11.19 -9.75 -12.76
C ALA A 105 -11.20 -11.25 -12.44
N THR A 106 -11.71 -12.07 -13.36
CA THR A 106 -11.70 -13.54 -13.20
C THR A 106 -10.27 -14.09 -13.10
N LEU A 107 -9.35 -13.60 -13.92
CA LEU A 107 -7.95 -14.01 -13.86
C LEU A 107 -7.27 -13.60 -12.54
N ALA A 108 -7.64 -12.45 -11.96
CA ALA A 108 -7.14 -12.03 -10.66
C ALA A 108 -7.56 -13.02 -9.55
N GLU A 109 -8.81 -13.49 -9.59
CA GLU A 109 -9.32 -14.49 -8.65
C GLU A 109 -8.69 -15.87 -8.86
N ILE A 110 -8.54 -16.33 -10.11
CA ILE A 110 -7.85 -17.60 -10.42
C ILE A 110 -6.42 -17.60 -9.88
N ARG A 111 -5.68 -16.51 -10.09
CA ARG A 111 -4.30 -16.33 -9.60
C ARG A 111 -4.20 -16.49 -8.09
N ARG A 112 -5.21 -16.03 -7.35
CA ARG A 112 -5.27 -16.11 -5.89
C ARG A 112 -5.69 -17.49 -5.39
N ALA A 113 -6.72 -18.07 -6.00
CA ALA A 113 -7.33 -19.30 -5.53
C ALA A 113 -6.51 -20.54 -5.91
N SER A 114 -5.72 -20.46 -7.00
CA SER A 114 -5.00 -21.61 -7.54
C SER A 114 -3.50 -21.32 -7.74
N PRO A 115 -2.64 -21.75 -6.80
CA PRO A 115 -1.19 -21.70 -6.99
C PRO A 115 -0.71 -22.45 -8.25
N PHE A 116 -1.44 -23.49 -8.68
CA PHE A 116 -1.13 -24.26 -9.87
C PHE A 116 -1.37 -23.48 -11.17
N LEU A 117 -2.46 -22.71 -11.24
CA LEU A 117 -2.80 -21.91 -12.43
C LEU A 117 -2.13 -20.53 -12.44
N LYS A 118 -1.55 -20.12 -11.31
CA LYS A 118 -0.92 -18.80 -11.16
C LYS A 118 0.04 -18.43 -12.31
N PRO A 119 0.99 -19.26 -12.76
CA PRO A 119 1.92 -18.85 -13.82
C PRO A 119 1.23 -18.53 -15.15
N ALA A 120 0.19 -19.30 -15.50
CA ALA A 120 -0.58 -19.06 -16.72
C ALA A 120 -1.46 -17.80 -16.58
N ALA A 121 -2.10 -17.64 -15.43
CA ALA A 121 -2.88 -16.45 -15.11
C ALA A 121 -2.02 -15.18 -15.13
N ASP A 122 -0.82 -15.21 -14.54
CA ASP A 122 0.13 -14.09 -14.54
C ASP A 122 0.52 -13.68 -15.97
N ARG A 123 0.84 -14.65 -16.84
CA ARG A 123 1.20 -14.38 -18.23
C ARG A 123 0.06 -13.76 -19.03
N LEU A 124 -1.14 -14.31 -18.91
CA LEU A 124 -2.30 -13.79 -19.62
C LEU A 124 -2.72 -12.42 -19.10
N ARG A 125 -2.67 -12.21 -17.78
CA ARG A 125 -2.91 -10.90 -17.16
C ARG A 125 -1.90 -9.88 -17.61
N GLY A 126 -0.61 -10.19 -17.62
CA GLY A 126 0.39 -9.24 -18.10
C GLY A 126 0.10 -8.74 -19.51
N ILE A 127 -0.34 -9.63 -20.42
CA ILE A 127 -0.75 -9.26 -21.77
C ILE A 127 -2.00 -8.37 -21.76
N LEU A 128 -3.08 -8.82 -21.12
CA LEU A 128 -4.36 -8.12 -21.14
C LEU A 128 -4.31 -6.79 -20.38
N SER A 129 -3.64 -6.74 -19.23
CA SER A 129 -3.46 -5.51 -18.46
C SER A 129 -2.66 -4.47 -19.24
N THR A 130 -1.63 -4.87 -19.98
CA THR A 130 -0.87 -3.94 -20.83
C THR A 130 -1.75 -3.31 -21.92
N ILE A 131 -2.66 -4.10 -22.50
CA ILE A 131 -3.54 -3.64 -23.59
C ILE A 131 -4.69 -2.77 -23.07
N TYR A 132 -5.28 -3.14 -21.93
CA TYR A 132 -6.58 -2.61 -21.49
C TYR A 132 -6.55 -1.78 -20.21
N LEU A 133 -5.54 -1.93 -19.35
CA LEU A 133 -5.53 -1.34 -18.00
C LEU A 133 -4.33 -0.44 -17.71
N VAL A 134 -3.32 -0.36 -18.58
CA VAL A 134 -2.24 0.63 -18.38
C VAL A 134 -2.87 2.01 -18.49
N PRO A 135 -2.77 2.83 -17.42
CA PRO A 135 -3.43 4.13 -17.41
C PRO A 135 -2.94 5.03 -18.52
N LYS A 136 -3.85 5.85 -19.05
CA LYS A 136 -3.53 6.82 -20.10
C LYS A 136 -3.70 8.21 -19.55
N ASP A 137 -2.67 9.04 -19.70
CA ASP A 137 -2.78 10.45 -19.36
C ASP A 137 -3.73 11.16 -20.34
N ARG A 138 -4.88 11.60 -19.82
CA ARG A 138 -5.92 12.28 -20.59
C ARG A 138 -6.50 13.45 -19.81
N GLU A 139 -6.76 14.54 -20.51
CA GLU A 139 -7.31 15.78 -19.93
C GLU A 139 -8.82 15.71 -19.62
N TRP A 140 -9.47 14.54 -19.69
CA TRP A 140 -10.92 14.41 -19.51
C TRP A 140 -11.26 13.43 -18.39
N HIS A 141 -12.30 13.77 -17.61
CA HIS A 141 -12.86 12.91 -16.58
C HIS A 141 -14.37 12.67 -16.79
N PRO A 142 -14.88 11.47 -16.49
CA PRO A 142 -16.30 11.18 -16.56
C PRO A 142 -17.11 11.96 -15.52
N ARG A 143 -18.40 12.15 -15.81
CA ARG A 143 -19.34 12.81 -14.90
C ARG A 143 -19.49 12.00 -13.60
N PRO A 144 -19.58 12.65 -12.43
CA PRO A 144 -19.69 12.02 -11.12
C PRO A 144 -21.07 11.37 -10.90
N THR A 145 -21.34 10.23 -11.56
CA THR A 145 -22.59 9.47 -11.42
C THR A 145 -22.33 8.09 -10.84
N LEU A 146 -23.37 7.48 -10.27
CA LEU A 146 -23.29 6.10 -9.74
C LEU A 146 -22.91 5.05 -10.78
N ASP A 147 -23.29 5.24 -12.05
CA ASP A 147 -22.86 4.35 -13.14
C ASP A 147 -21.34 4.41 -13.33
N HIS A 148 -20.78 5.63 -13.37
CA HIS A 148 -19.34 5.82 -13.51
C HIS A 148 -18.57 5.33 -12.29
N LEU A 149 -19.10 5.47 -11.07
CA LEU A 149 -18.53 4.85 -9.88
C LEU A 149 -18.49 3.32 -10.02
N GLY A 150 -19.57 2.70 -10.52
CA GLY A 150 -19.61 1.27 -10.78
C GLY A 150 -18.58 0.82 -11.82
N ARG A 151 -18.31 1.64 -12.83
CA ARG A 151 -17.24 1.39 -13.82
C ARG A 151 -15.86 1.48 -13.19
N LEU A 152 -15.60 2.51 -12.39
CA LEU A 152 -14.35 2.70 -11.66
C LEU A 152 -14.06 1.49 -10.76
N LEU A 153 -15.02 1.05 -9.96
CA LEU A 153 -14.89 -0.16 -9.12
C LEU A 153 -14.55 -1.40 -9.95
N GLY A 154 -15.22 -1.57 -11.10
CA GLY A 154 -14.94 -2.69 -11.98
C GLY A 154 -13.55 -2.63 -12.65
N TRP A 155 -13.01 -1.43 -12.90
CA TRP A 155 -11.64 -1.25 -13.37
C TRP A 155 -10.63 -1.60 -12.28
N LEU A 156 -10.85 -1.11 -11.05
CA LEU A 156 -9.99 -1.40 -9.89
C LEU A 156 -9.96 -2.91 -9.57
N GLU A 157 -11.12 -3.58 -9.68
CA GLU A 157 -11.22 -5.04 -9.54
C GLU A 157 -10.47 -5.78 -10.64
N ALA A 158 -10.57 -5.33 -11.90
CA ALA A 158 -9.85 -5.91 -13.03
C ALA A 158 -8.32 -5.75 -12.90
N ALA A 159 -7.87 -4.60 -12.40
CA ALA A 159 -6.47 -4.33 -12.07
C ALA A 159 -5.95 -5.32 -11.02
N GLY A 160 -6.76 -5.70 -10.02
CA GLY A 160 -6.48 -6.80 -9.10
C GLY A 160 -5.54 -6.47 -7.93
N ASP A 161 -4.98 -5.26 -7.91
CA ASP A 161 -4.12 -4.75 -6.84
C ASP A 161 -4.87 -3.84 -5.84
N TYR A 162 -6.17 -3.56 -6.06
CA TYR A 162 -7.00 -2.61 -5.31
C TYR A 162 -8.11 -3.29 -4.49
N ARG A 163 -7.85 -4.48 -3.94
CA ARG A 163 -8.91 -5.28 -3.31
C ARG A 163 -9.56 -4.58 -2.11
N GLU A 164 -8.74 -4.04 -1.21
CA GLU A 164 -9.24 -3.41 0.02
C GLU A 164 -9.95 -2.08 -0.31
N GLU A 165 -9.44 -1.37 -1.31
CA GLU A 165 -10.03 -0.16 -1.89
C GLU A 165 -11.39 -0.48 -2.50
N VAL A 166 -11.50 -1.52 -3.33
CA VAL A 166 -12.79 -1.95 -3.94
C VAL A 166 -13.81 -2.31 -2.87
N GLU A 167 -13.43 -3.02 -1.80
CA GLU A 167 -14.34 -3.40 -0.72
C GLU A 167 -14.95 -2.16 -0.02
N ARG A 168 -14.11 -1.17 0.24
CA ARG A 168 -14.48 0.10 0.90
C ARG A 168 -15.31 0.98 0.00
N LEU A 169 -14.85 1.20 -1.22
CA LEU A 169 -15.54 2.05 -2.19
C LEU A 169 -16.86 1.40 -2.67
N SER A 170 -16.99 0.07 -2.60
CA SER A 170 -18.28 -0.60 -2.81
C SER A 170 -19.27 -0.28 -1.68
N ALA A 171 -18.81 -0.18 -0.43
CA ALA A 171 -19.66 0.24 0.69
C ALA A 171 -20.17 1.67 0.49
N TRP A 172 -19.29 2.59 0.07
CA TRP A 172 -19.67 3.95 -0.33
C TRP A 172 -20.67 3.96 -1.47
N ARG A 173 -20.48 3.14 -2.50
CA ARG A 173 -21.44 3.01 -3.60
C ARG A 173 -22.81 2.55 -3.12
N ASP A 174 -22.87 1.57 -2.23
CA ASP A 174 -24.13 1.06 -1.68
C ASP A 174 -24.87 2.15 -0.88
N TYR A 175 -24.13 2.93 -0.07
CA TYR A 175 -24.68 4.08 0.64
C TYR A 175 -25.22 5.14 -0.32
N LEU A 176 -24.44 5.53 -1.32
CA LEU A 176 -24.83 6.56 -2.29
C LEU A 176 -26.01 6.11 -3.16
N GLN A 177 -26.14 4.80 -3.43
CA GLN A 177 -27.30 4.24 -4.13
C GLN A 177 -28.61 4.39 -3.34
N ALA A 178 -28.54 4.50 -2.01
CA ALA A 178 -29.69 4.74 -1.15
C ALA A 178 -30.08 6.23 -1.03
N GLN A 179 -29.26 7.15 -1.55
CA GLN A 179 -29.50 8.59 -1.52
C GLN A 179 -30.25 9.07 -2.77
N PRO A 180 -30.90 10.24 -2.72
CA PRO A 180 -31.34 10.95 -3.92
C PRO A 180 -30.20 11.12 -4.95
N GLU A 181 -30.52 11.05 -6.24
CA GLU A 181 -29.51 11.07 -7.31
C GLU A 181 -28.67 12.36 -7.28
N ASP A 182 -29.29 13.51 -7.02
CA ASP A 182 -28.62 14.80 -6.91
C ASP A 182 -27.67 14.87 -5.70
N GLU A 183 -28.07 14.28 -4.57
CA GLU A 183 -27.19 14.16 -3.39
C GLU A 183 -26.00 13.23 -3.67
N ALA A 184 -26.23 12.08 -4.31
CA ALA A 184 -25.15 11.15 -4.66
C ALA A 184 -24.13 11.80 -5.62
N VAL A 185 -24.62 12.54 -6.62
CA VAL A 185 -23.77 13.32 -7.54
C VAL A 185 -23.00 14.40 -6.80
N ALA A 186 -23.62 15.10 -5.84
CA ALA A 186 -22.96 16.13 -5.05
C ALA A 186 -21.83 15.56 -4.17
N VAL A 187 -22.04 14.40 -3.53
CA VAL A 187 -21.01 13.72 -2.74
C VAL A 187 -19.82 13.30 -3.61
N LEU A 188 -20.08 12.71 -4.78
CA LEU A 188 -19.02 12.34 -5.72
C LEU A 188 -18.24 13.55 -6.21
N ALA A 189 -18.93 14.65 -6.55
CA ALA A 189 -18.28 15.90 -6.93
C ALA A 189 -17.42 16.47 -5.79
N ALA A 190 -17.89 16.40 -4.54
CA ALA A 190 -17.14 16.85 -3.37
C ALA A 190 -15.88 16.00 -3.14
N ALA A 191 -15.96 14.68 -3.30
CA ALA A 191 -14.81 13.79 -3.22
C ALA A 191 -13.75 14.11 -4.30
N ILE A 192 -14.18 14.36 -5.54
CA ILE A 192 -13.28 14.74 -6.64
C ILE A 192 -12.61 16.08 -6.38
N ALA A 193 -13.36 17.09 -5.89
CA ALA A 193 -12.81 18.39 -5.54
C ALA A 193 -11.81 18.30 -4.37
N PHE A 194 -12.08 17.43 -3.38
CA PHE A 194 -11.15 17.18 -2.29
C PHE A 194 -9.86 16.53 -2.77
N ALA A 195 -9.95 15.59 -3.72
CA ALA A 195 -8.77 14.98 -4.33
C ALA A 195 -7.96 15.95 -5.20
N GLU A 196 -8.62 16.88 -5.90
CA GLU A 196 -7.95 17.94 -6.67
C GLU A 196 -7.11 18.85 -5.75
N TRP A 197 -7.72 19.32 -4.65
CA TRP A 197 -6.98 20.06 -3.63
C TRP A 197 -5.82 19.24 -3.05
N PHE A 198 -6.06 17.97 -2.72
CA PHE A 198 -5.06 17.09 -2.14
C PHE A 198 -3.87 16.88 -3.08
N GLU A 199 -4.10 16.71 -4.37
CA GLU A 199 -3.05 16.52 -5.36
C GLU A 199 -2.07 17.70 -5.38
N GLU A 200 -2.57 18.94 -5.39
CA GLU A 200 -1.75 20.14 -5.33
C GLU A 200 -1.04 20.28 -3.97
N ALA A 201 -1.78 20.18 -2.87
CA ALA A 201 -1.24 20.37 -1.52
C ALA A 201 -0.20 19.30 -1.16
N SER A 202 -0.45 18.05 -1.55
CA SER A 202 0.46 16.94 -1.28
C SER A 202 1.76 17.04 -2.09
N LEU A 203 1.72 17.63 -3.29
CA LEU A 203 2.93 17.88 -4.06
C LEU A 203 3.84 18.90 -3.34
N ALA A 204 3.25 19.94 -2.75
CA ALA A 204 4.00 20.91 -1.96
C ALA A 204 4.59 20.31 -0.68
N ALA A 205 3.81 19.50 0.05
CA ALA A 205 4.22 18.95 1.34
C ALA A 205 5.14 17.71 1.24
N LEU A 206 4.83 16.78 0.33
CA LEU A 206 5.47 15.46 0.25
C LEU A 206 6.23 15.23 -1.06
N GLY A 207 6.12 16.15 -2.03
CA GLY A 207 6.73 15.98 -3.35
C GLY A 207 8.23 15.75 -3.30
N ALA A 208 8.94 16.36 -2.35
CA ALA A 208 10.38 16.18 -2.22
C ALA A 208 10.81 14.70 -2.03
N TYR A 209 9.93 13.85 -1.50
CA TYR A 209 10.20 12.43 -1.26
C TYR A 209 9.91 11.53 -2.48
N THR A 210 9.15 12.02 -3.47
CA THR A 210 8.57 11.24 -4.59
C THR A 210 9.02 11.73 -5.97
N VAL A 211 10.13 12.48 -6.04
CA VAL A 211 10.65 13.07 -7.29
C VAL A 211 10.92 12.02 -8.38
N GLY A 212 11.26 10.79 -8.00
CA GLY A 212 11.58 9.71 -8.95
C GLY A 212 10.36 9.11 -9.65
N VAL A 213 9.12 9.35 -9.18
CA VAL A 213 7.91 8.71 -9.72
C VAL A 213 7.71 9.04 -11.20
N GLU A 214 7.69 10.33 -11.56
CA GLU A 214 7.42 10.73 -12.94
C GLU A 214 8.50 10.26 -13.92
N ARG A 215 9.78 10.34 -13.49
CA ARG A 215 10.89 9.80 -14.29
C ARG A 215 10.73 8.30 -14.49
N PHE A 216 10.41 7.55 -13.43
CA PHE A 216 10.19 6.11 -13.53
C PHE A 216 9.04 5.78 -14.49
N LEU A 217 7.91 6.48 -14.38
CA LEU A 217 6.75 6.28 -15.27
C LEU A 217 7.09 6.60 -16.73
N ALA A 218 7.91 7.61 -16.99
CA ALA A 218 8.29 8.00 -18.35
C ALA A 218 9.37 7.11 -18.98
N GLU A 219 10.38 6.70 -18.19
CA GLU A 219 11.61 6.10 -18.73
C GLU A 219 11.69 4.59 -18.49
N GLU A 220 11.25 4.11 -17.34
CA GLU A 220 11.46 2.72 -16.90
C GLU A 220 10.20 1.86 -17.02
N HIS A 221 9.03 2.42 -16.67
CA HIS A 221 7.74 1.72 -16.72
C HIS A 221 7.39 1.14 -18.10
N PRO A 222 7.74 1.75 -19.26
CA PRO A 222 7.51 1.11 -20.56
C PRO A 222 8.15 -0.28 -20.70
N SER A 223 9.26 -0.54 -20.00
CA SER A 223 9.89 -1.87 -19.95
C SER A 223 9.06 -2.91 -19.20
N TYR A 224 8.07 -2.48 -18.42
CA TYR A 224 7.16 -3.35 -17.65
C TYR A 224 6.04 -3.93 -18.51
N ALA A 225 5.95 -3.56 -19.78
CA ALA A 225 5.01 -4.13 -20.72
C ALA A 225 5.00 -5.67 -20.61
N TRP A 226 3.80 -6.24 -20.61
CA TRP A 226 3.54 -7.68 -20.54
C TRP A 226 3.81 -8.33 -19.18
N ARG A 227 4.25 -7.58 -18.16
CA ARG A 227 4.38 -8.10 -16.79
C ARG A 227 3.04 -8.04 -16.05
N GLU A 228 2.87 -8.96 -15.10
CA GLU A 228 1.64 -9.03 -14.29
C GLU A 228 1.43 -7.80 -13.42
N ASP A 229 2.52 -7.18 -12.96
CA ASP A 229 2.56 -6.02 -12.08
C ASP A 229 2.63 -4.68 -12.84
N VAL A 230 2.31 -4.67 -14.14
CA VAL A 230 2.39 -3.45 -14.98
C VAL A 230 1.48 -2.33 -14.45
N VAL A 231 0.29 -2.65 -13.95
CA VAL A 231 -0.63 -1.64 -13.39
C VAL A 231 -0.16 -1.17 -12.02
N PHE A 232 0.31 -2.08 -11.16
CA PHE A 232 0.91 -1.73 -9.87
C PHE A 232 2.09 -0.75 -10.03
N ALA A 233 2.96 -0.98 -11.01
CA ALA A 233 4.08 -0.11 -11.31
C ALA A 233 3.66 1.21 -11.98
N ALA A 234 2.45 1.29 -12.55
CA ALA A 234 1.92 2.48 -13.23
C ALA A 234 1.25 3.51 -12.29
N ARG A 235 1.29 3.29 -10.97
CA ARG A 235 0.58 4.16 -10.01
C ARG A 235 1.11 5.60 -10.09
N PRO A 236 0.21 6.60 -10.24
CA PRO A 236 0.62 7.99 -10.32
C PRO A 236 1.13 8.49 -8.96
N ARG A 237 1.88 9.59 -8.99
CA ARG A 237 2.50 10.16 -7.79
C ARG A 237 1.51 10.52 -6.69
N VAL A 238 0.32 10.99 -7.03
CA VAL A 238 -0.74 11.30 -6.05
C VAL A 238 -1.13 10.08 -5.20
N GLU A 239 -1.06 8.86 -5.75
CA GLU A 239 -1.30 7.64 -4.96
C GLU A 239 -0.20 7.35 -3.95
N TYR A 240 1.05 7.73 -4.23
CA TYR A 240 2.12 7.63 -3.25
C TYR A 240 1.80 8.53 -2.06
N HIS A 241 1.39 9.77 -2.32
CA HIS A 241 1.04 10.70 -1.25
C HIS A 241 -0.21 10.25 -0.48
N LEU A 242 -1.23 9.72 -1.16
CA LEU A 242 -2.41 9.12 -0.52
C LEU A 242 -2.00 8.00 0.44
N ASN A 243 -1.10 7.11 0.03
CA ASN A 243 -0.61 6.04 0.89
C ASN A 243 0.22 6.56 2.07
N MET A 244 1.05 7.60 1.86
CA MET A 244 1.85 8.22 2.92
C MET A 244 0.96 8.84 4.01
N VAL A 245 -0.02 9.66 3.63
CA VAL A 245 -0.96 10.30 4.57
C VAL A 245 -1.90 9.28 5.18
N GLY A 246 -2.42 8.35 4.38
CA GLY A 246 -3.31 7.31 4.86
C GLY A 246 -2.65 6.42 5.91
N ALA A 247 -1.36 6.09 5.73
CA ALA A 247 -0.60 5.33 6.72
C ALA A 247 -0.47 6.08 8.06
N GLU A 248 -0.19 7.39 8.01
CA GLU A 248 -0.10 8.22 9.21
C GLU A 248 -1.44 8.35 9.94
N LEU A 249 -2.53 8.62 9.23
CA LEU A 249 -3.85 8.72 9.84
C LEU A 249 -4.33 7.37 10.39
N MET A 250 -4.06 6.26 9.68
CA MET A 250 -4.32 4.92 10.19
C MET A 250 -3.53 4.63 11.48
N ASN A 251 -2.26 5.04 11.54
CA ASN A 251 -1.45 4.88 12.75
C ASN A 251 -2.09 5.58 13.95
N ARG A 252 -2.60 6.80 13.75
CA ARG A 252 -3.30 7.57 14.79
C ARG A 252 -4.59 6.90 15.23
N ALA A 253 -5.46 6.56 14.28
CA ALA A 253 -6.75 5.94 14.54
C ALA A 253 -6.61 4.60 15.29
N GLN A 254 -5.63 3.80 14.90
CA GLN A 254 -5.44 2.44 15.44
C GLN A 254 -4.45 2.39 16.61
N ARG A 255 -3.92 3.54 17.05
CA ARG A 255 -2.88 3.62 18.09
C ARG A 255 -3.30 2.97 19.40
N ALA A 256 -4.48 3.34 19.90
CA ALA A 256 -4.97 2.86 21.20
C ALA A 256 -5.19 1.34 21.16
N ALA A 257 -5.98 0.87 20.19
CA ALA A 257 -6.25 -0.55 19.99
C ALA A 257 -4.96 -1.36 19.79
N PHE A 258 -4.00 -0.85 19.02
CA PHE A 258 -2.71 -1.50 18.84
C PHE A 258 -1.93 -1.62 20.15
N LEU A 259 -1.87 -0.58 20.98
CA LEU A 259 -1.15 -0.60 22.25
C LEU A 259 -1.75 -1.58 23.26
N GLU A 260 -3.06 -1.78 23.23
CA GLU A 260 -3.77 -2.72 24.10
C GLU A 260 -3.53 -4.20 23.74
N THR A 261 -3.01 -4.48 22.55
CA THR A 261 -2.74 -5.87 22.14
C THR A 261 -1.61 -6.50 22.98
N PRO A 262 -1.78 -7.74 23.48
CA PRO A 262 -0.80 -8.40 24.35
C PRO A 262 0.44 -8.87 23.59
N ARG A 263 0.35 -9.00 22.26
CA ARG A 263 1.42 -9.49 21.39
C ARG A 263 1.55 -8.57 20.20
N LYS A 264 2.79 -8.22 19.83
CA LYS A 264 3.09 -7.45 18.63
C LYS A 264 3.84 -8.31 17.61
N ALA A 265 3.46 -8.17 16.35
CA ALA A 265 4.11 -8.83 15.23
C ALA A 265 4.53 -7.79 14.19
N VAL A 266 5.82 -7.78 13.84
CA VAL A 266 6.40 -6.90 12.81
C VAL A 266 6.58 -7.70 11.54
N ILE A 267 5.84 -7.34 10.50
CA ILE A 267 5.86 -8.02 9.20
C ILE A 267 6.78 -7.25 8.27
N VAL A 268 7.85 -7.91 7.81
CA VAL A 268 8.91 -7.29 7.02
C VAL A 268 9.10 -7.95 5.64
N PRO A 269 9.36 -7.18 4.58
CA PRO A 269 9.49 -7.70 3.22
C PRO A 269 10.90 -8.20 2.94
N ALA A 270 11.03 -8.99 1.88
CA ALA A 270 12.30 -9.56 1.45
C ALA A 270 13.35 -8.52 1.02
N CYS A 271 12.95 -7.29 0.64
CA CYS A 271 13.88 -6.21 0.28
C CYS A 271 14.65 -5.62 1.47
N LEU A 272 14.29 -5.94 2.71
CA LEU A 272 15.10 -5.59 3.90
C LEU A 272 16.29 -6.55 4.14
N ARG A 273 16.40 -7.61 3.33
CA ARG A 273 17.55 -8.52 3.39
C ARG A 273 18.76 -7.85 2.78
N TYR A 274 19.89 -7.94 3.47
CA TYR A 274 21.17 -7.45 2.94
C TYR A 274 21.67 -8.21 1.72
N HIS A 275 21.36 -9.52 1.65
CA HIS A 275 21.72 -10.35 0.52
C HIS A 275 20.52 -11.14 0.02
N PRO A 276 20.46 -11.42 -1.30
CA PRO A 276 19.56 -12.44 -1.83
C PRO A 276 19.98 -13.86 -1.38
N ARG A 277 19.14 -14.84 -1.66
CA ARG A 277 19.53 -16.25 -1.56
C ARG A 277 20.58 -16.59 -2.64
N PRO A 278 21.53 -17.51 -2.38
CA PRO A 278 21.63 -18.38 -1.20
C PRO A 278 22.41 -17.78 -0.01
N ARG A 279 23.00 -16.59 -0.14
CA ARG A 279 23.78 -15.97 0.96
C ARG A 279 22.93 -15.66 2.19
N CYS A 280 21.68 -15.25 1.98
CA CYS A 280 20.69 -15.17 3.05
C CYS A 280 20.35 -16.57 3.58
N LYS A 281 20.67 -16.82 4.86
CA LYS A 281 20.37 -18.09 5.55
C LYS A 281 18.96 -18.15 6.14
N ALA A 282 18.05 -17.26 5.75
CA ALA A 282 16.66 -17.31 6.23
C ALA A 282 15.98 -18.59 5.73
N VAL A 283 15.39 -19.36 6.66
CA VAL A 283 14.73 -20.63 6.37
C VAL A 283 13.28 -20.34 5.97
N ALA A 284 12.80 -20.96 4.90
CA ALA A 284 11.41 -20.80 4.49
C ALA A 284 10.51 -21.65 5.40
N GLY A 285 9.53 -21.03 6.04
CA GLY A 285 8.36 -21.70 6.61
C GLY A 285 7.17 -21.63 5.64
N PRO A 286 5.99 -22.14 6.04
CA PRO A 286 4.82 -22.19 5.16
C PRO A 286 4.32 -20.83 4.69
N LEU A 287 4.31 -19.82 5.59
CA LEU A 287 3.74 -18.49 5.31
C LEU A 287 4.73 -17.33 5.46
N ALA A 288 5.81 -17.54 6.19
CA ALA A 288 6.88 -16.58 6.42
C ALA A 288 8.24 -17.29 6.50
N CYS A 289 9.32 -16.54 6.33
CA CYS A 289 10.68 -17.00 6.53
C CYS A 289 11.17 -16.65 7.94
N GLU A 290 11.99 -17.51 8.52
CA GLU A 290 12.65 -17.27 9.80
C GLU A 290 14.11 -16.84 9.57
N CYS A 291 14.53 -15.72 10.17
CA CYS A 291 15.88 -15.22 10.05
C CYS A 291 16.86 -16.03 10.92
N ARG A 292 17.95 -16.55 10.34
CA ARG A 292 19.02 -17.28 11.05
C ARG A 292 20.26 -16.43 11.33
N GLY A 293 20.19 -15.11 11.17
CA GLY A 293 21.24 -14.18 11.59
C GLY A 293 22.55 -14.21 10.80
N CYS A 294 22.50 -14.33 9.47
CA CYS A 294 23.68 -14.53 8.62
C CYS A 294 24.66 -13.34 8.51
N GLU A 295 24.19 -12.09 8.54
CA GLU A 295 25.00 -10.89 8.30
C GLU A 295 24.62 -9.77 9.28
N PRO A 296 25.56 -9.22 10.07
CA PRO A 296 25.30 -8.15 11.02
C PRO A 296 24.65 -6.86 10.48
N ARG A 297 24.98 -6.47 9.24
CA ARG A 297 24.41 -5.27 8.60
C ARG A 297 22.99 -5.47 8.07
N CYS A 298 22.46 -6.69 8.12
CA CYS A 298 21.12 -7.00 7.63
C CYS A 298 20.01 -6.45 8.53
N ARG A 299 19.12 -5.64 7.97
CA ARG A 299 17.99 -5.04 8.68
C ARG A 299 17.06 -6.09 9.27
N VAL A 300 16.75 -7.16 8.54
CA VAL A 300 15.95 -8.27 9.10
C VAL A 300 16.61 -8.88 10.35
N ARG A 301 17.94 -9.06 10.37
CA ARG A 301 18.64 -9.59 11.55
C ARG A 301 18.60 -8.62 12.72
N GLN A 302 18.81 -7.33 12.46
CA GLN A 302 18.74 -6.27 13.48
C GLN A 302 17.36 -6.24 14.12
N LEU A 303 16.30 -6.24 13.30
CA LEU A 303 14.92 -6.28 13.76
C LEU A 303 14.60 -7.57 14.53
N THR A 304 15.07 -8.73 14.07
CA THR A 304 14.85 -10.00 14.78
C THR A 304 15.49 -9.98 16.18
N ARG A 305 16.67 -9.36 16.32
CA ARG A 305 17.33 -9.19 17.63
C ARG A 305 16.57 -8.21 18.52
N LEU A 306 16.17 -7.07 17.95
CA LEU A 306 15.36 -6.10 18.65
C LEU A 306 14.04 -6.71 19.16
N GLY A 307 13.40 -7.56 18.35
CA GLY A 307 12.21 -8.32 18.72
C GLY A 307 12.44 -9.25 19.90
N ALA A 308 13.54 -9.99 19.89
CA ALA A 308 13.92 -10.86 21.01
C ALA A 308 14.22 -10.07 22.30
N GLU A 309 14.77 -8.86 22.18
CA GLU A 309 15.10 -7.98 23.31
C GLU A 309 13.85 -7.32 23.92
N HIS A 310 12.86 -6.97 23.10
CA HIS A 310 11.69 -6.18 23.52
C HIS A 310 10.34 -6.94 23.45
N GLY A 311 10.35 -8.24 23.15
CA GLY A 311 9.17 -9.10 23.24
C GLY A 311 8.17 -8.98 22.08
N PHE A 312 8.65 -8.76 20.85
CA PHE A 312 7.84 -8.79 19.65
C PHE A 312 8.39 -9.75 18.60
N ASP A 313 7.51 -10.31 17.77
CA ASP A 313 7.88 -11.25 16.72
C ASP A 313 8.21 -10.52 15.41
N VAL A 314 9.13 -11.07 14.62
CA VAL A 314 9.47 -10.56 13.28
C VAL A 314 9.21 -11.63 12.23
N PHE A 315 8.28 -11.35 11.33
CA PHE A 315 7.90 -12.24 10.24
C PHE A 315 8.43 -11.73 8.91
N LEU A 316 9.41 -12.42 8.34
CA LEU A 316 9.96 -12.08 7.03
C LEU A 316 9.09 -12.69 5.92
N VAL A 317 8.27 -11.87 5.29
CA VAL A 317 7.25 -12.28 4.32
C VAL A 317 7.70 -11.90 2.91
N PRO A 318 7.99 -12.88 2.02
CA PRO A 318 8.41 -12.56 0.65
C PRO A 318 7.28 -11.95 -0.20
N HIS A 319 6.03 -12.30 0.10
CA HIS A 319 4.83 -11.84 -0.61
C HIS A 319 3.70 -11.57 0.39
N GLU A 320 3.20 -10.34 0.42
CA GLU A 320 2.24 -9.86 1.44
C GLU A 320 0.94 -10.69 1.54
N SER A 321 0.55 -11.37 0.46
CA SER A 321 -0.64 -12.19 0.45
C SER A 321 -0.52 -13.46 1.32
N SER A 322 0.68 -13.93 1.66
CA SER A 322 0.86 -15.19 2.38
C SER A 322 0.62 -15.09 3.88
N VAL A 323 0.93 -13.96 4.52
CA VAL A 323 0.88 -13.85 5.99
C VAL A 323 -0.55 -13.77 6.54
N PHE A 324 -1.49 -13.31 5.72
CA PHE A 324 -2.91 -13.19 6.05
C PHE A 324 -3.76 -14.32 5.43
N ALA A 325 -3.14 -15.45 5.09
CA ALA A 325 -3.81 -16.56 4.42
C ALA A 325 -4.61 -17.42 5.40
N GLY A 326 -5.91 -17.11 5.54
CA GLY A 326 -6.88 -17.92 6.28
C GLY A 326 -6.48 -18.18 7.74
N GLU A 327 -6.88 -19.33 8.25
CA GLU A 327 -6.62 -19.74 9.64
C GLU A 327 -5.13 -19.93 9.95
N ALA A 328 -4.35 -20.38 8.96
CA ALA A 328 -2.90 -20.55 9.12
C ALA A 328 -2.17 -19.20 9.33
N GLY A 329 -2.60 -18.15 8.63
CA GLY A 329 -2.07 -16.78 8.84
C GLY A 329 -2.43 -16.24 10.21
N ARG A 330 -3.69 -16.44 10.62
CA ARG A 330 -4.18 -16.06 11.95
C ARG A 330 -3.40 -16.77 13.07
N GLN A 331 -3.15 -18.06 12.92
CA GLN A 331 -2.32 -18.84 13.85
C GLN A 331 -0.87 -18.38 13.86
N LEU A 332 -0.29 -18.03 12.70
CA LEU A 332 1.09 -17.53 12.61
C LEU A 332 1.26 -16.23 13.40
N LEU A 333 0.36 -15.27 13.19
CA LEU A 333 0.43 -13.95 13.82
C LEU A 333 0.00 -14.01 15.29
N GLY A 334 -0.91 -14.93 15.63
CA GLY A 334 -1.52 -15.06 16.94
C GLY A 334 -2.83 -14.28 17.02
N ASP A 335 -3.82 -14.88 17.66
CA ASP A 335 -5.12 -14.23 17.88
C ASP A 335 -4.96 -12.93 18.69
N GLY A 336 -5.52 -11.84 18.16
CA GLY A 336 -5.49 -10.53 18.80
C GLY A 336 -4.12 -9.85 18.79
N ALA A 337 -3.19 -10.26 17.92
CA ALA A 337 -1.91 -9.58 17.76
C ALA A 337 -2.07 -8.19 17.11
N GLY A 338 -1.36 -7.21 17.64
CA GLY A 338 -1.16 -5.92 16.98
C GLY A 338 -0.08 -6.07 15.91
N ILE A 339 -0.35 -5.53 14.72
CA ILE A 339 0.53 -5.74 13.55
C ILE A 339 1.26 -4.45 13.22
N VAL A 340 2.58 -4.51 13.08
CA VAL A 340 3.34 -3.47 12.38
C VAL A 340 3.65 -3.97 10.98
N GLY A 341 2.96 -3.43 9.98
CA GLY A 341 3.25 -3.64 8.58
C GLY A 341 4.42 -2.77 8.15
N VAL A 342 5.46 -3.38 7.58
CA VAL A 342 6.57 -2.67 6.95
C VAL A 342 6.51 -2.91 5.45
N THR A 343 6.26 -1.92 4.60
CA THR A 343 6.20 -2.12 3.15
C THR A 343 6.59 -0.86 2.36
N CYS A 344 6.63 -0.96 1.04
CA CYS A 344 6.83 0.20 0.19
C CYS A 344 5.55 1.06 0.13
N VAL A 345 5.72 2.36 -0.11
CA VAL A 345 4.62 3.33 -0.17
C VAL A 345 3.36 2.82 -0.90
N PRO A 346 3.42 2.26 -2.12
CA PRO A 346 2.19 1.94 -2.87
C PRO A 346 1.32 0.82 -2.30
N ASN A 347 1.76 0.11 -1.26
CA ASN A 347 1.09 -1.10 -0.78
C ASN A 347 0.82 -1.10 0.74
N LEU A 348 1.32 -0.10 1.46
CA LEU A 348 1.26 -0.10 2.92
C LEU A 348 -0.16 0.06 3.43
N LEU A 349 -0.93 0.98 2.86
CA LEU A 349 -2.27 1.30 3.33
C LEU A 349 -3.24 0.13 3.12
N ALA A 350 -3.19 -0.50 1.93
CA ALA A 350 -3.95 -1.72 1.65
C ALA A 350 -3.58 -2.87 2.61
N GLY A 351 -2.29 -3.04 2.92
CA GLY A 351 -1.84 -4.00 3.93
C GLY A 351 -2.43 -3.74 5.32
N GLY A 352 -2.51 -2.47 5.73
CA GLY A 352 -3.12 -2.04 6.98
C GLY A 352 -4.62 -2.31 7.05
N TRP A 353 -5.38 -1.96 6.00
CA TRP A 353 -6.81 -2.28 5.93
C TRP A 353 -7.10 -3.77 5.93
N LYS A 354 -6.25 -4.55 5.27
CA LYS A 354 -6.35 -6.00 5.29
C LYS A 354 -6.18 -6.57 6.71
N ALA A 355 -5.22 -6.05 7.48
CA ALA A 355 -5.06 -6.42 8.89
C ALA A 355 -6.27 -6.01 9.73
N LEU A 356 -6.77 -4.80 9.52
CA LEU A 356 -7.95 -4.27 10.22
C LEU A 356 -9.20 -5.12 9.97
N ARG A 357 -9.47 -5.51 8.71
CA ARG A 357 -10.59 -6.40 8.35
C ARG A 357 -10.49 -7.77 9.05
N LEU A 358 -9.27 -8.20 9.38
CA LEU A 358 -9.02 -9.45 10.11
C LEU A 358 -9.02 -9.27 11.64
N GLY A 359 -9.42 -8.10 12.14
CA GLY A 359 -9.50 -7.79 13.57
C GLY A 359 -8.14 -7.61 14.23
N MET A 360 -7.11 -7.27 13.46
CA MET A 360 -5.75 -7.02 13.93
C MET A 360 -5.44 -5.53 13.82
N PRO A 361 -5.36 -4.78 14.93
CA PRO A 361 -5.04 -3.36 14.90
C PRO A 361 -3.68 -3.12 14.22
N PRO A 362 -3.64 -2.38 13.10
CA PRO A 362 -2.42 -2.14 12.35
C PRO A 362 -1.66 -0.90 12.85
N GLN A 363 -0.36 -0.93 12.60
CA GLN A 363 0.51 0.23 12.48
C GLN A 363 1.36 0.05 11.21
N CYS A 364 1.72 1.15 10.60
CA CYS A 364 2.26 1.27 9.25
C CYS A 364 3.61 1.98 9.35
N VAL A 365 4.69 1.29 8.99
CA VAL A 365 6.05 1.85 8.89
C VAL A 365 6.54 1.70 7.46
N LEU A 366 6.95 2.78 6.83
CA LEU A 366 7.39 2.74 5.44
C LEU A 366 8.87 2.37 5.32
N LEU A 367 9.18 1.66 4.24
CA LEU A 367 10.55 1.50 3.76
C LEU A 367 11.09 2.85 3.28
N ASP A 368 12.38 3.12 3.50
CA ASP A 368 13.03 4.36 3.08
C ASP A 368 13.00 4.57 1.57
N HIS A 369 13.01 3.48 0.80
CA HIS A 369 12.91 3.46 -0.66
C HIS A 369 12.45 2.07 -1.15
N CYS A 370 11.92 2.01 -2.37
CA CYS A 370 11.60 0.74 -3.03
C CYS A 370 12.85 0.08 -3.62
N GLY A 371 12.82 -1.25 -3.73
CA GLY A 371 13.96 -2.01 -4.25
C GLY A 371 13.73 -3.51 -4.35
N CYS A 372 12.48 -3.97 -4.29
CA CYS A 372 12.21 -5.41 -4.33
C CYS A 372 12.43 -5.97 -5.75
N ARG A 373 12.98 -7.19 -5.81
CA ARG A 373 13.23 -7.90 -7.07
C ARG A 373 12.00 -8.13 -7.93
N LYS A 374 10.87 -8.24 -7.26
CA LYS A 374 9.62 -8.58 -7.93
C LYS A 374 9.06 -7.39 -8.71
N HIS A 375 9.12 -6.18 -8.15
CA HIS A 375 8.39 -5.02 -8.69
C HIS A 375 9.29 -3.86 -9.12
N TRP A 376 10.57 -3.81 -8.72
CA TRP A 376 11.32 -2.55 -8.86
C TRP A 376 12.69 -2.71 -9.51
N HIS A 377 13.47 -3.74 -9.17
CA HIS A 377 14.86 -3.86 -9.63
C HIS A 377 15.29 -5.31 -9.81
N ASP A 378 15.84 -5.71 -10.97
CA ASP A 378 16.13 -7.12 -11.31
C ASP A 378 16.98 -7.87 -10.27
N GLU A 379 18.02 -7.20 -9.75
CA GLU A 379 18.90 -7.75 -8.72
C GLU A 379 18.39 -7.47 -7.29
N GLY A 380 17.48 -6.52 -7.15
CA GLY A 380 17.00 -5.98 -5.89
C GLY A 380 17.99 -5.01 -5.23
N ILE A 381 17.45 -3.97 -4.61
CA ILE A 381 18.18 -2.99 -3.82
C ILE A 381 17.76 -3.20 -2.36
N SER A 382 18.73 -3.41 -1.48
CA SER A 382 18.45 -3.46 -0.05
C SER A 382 17.96 -2.09 0.41
N THR A 383 16.83 -2.09 1.10
CA THR A 383 16.26 -0.89 1.70
C THR A 383 16.44 -0.88 3.21
N ALA A 384 15.93 0.14 3.87
CA ALA A 384 15.93 0.31 5.32
C ALA A 384 14.57 0.86 5.79
N ILE A 385 14.46 1.04 7.10
CA ILE A 385 13.37 1.77 7.75
C ILE A 385 14.00 2.72 8.76
N ASP A 386 13.21 3.69 9.19
CA ASP A 386 13.50 4.47 10.39
C ASP A 386 13.33 3.62 11.64
N GLU A 387 14.44 3.36 12.34
CA GLU A 387 14.41 2.58 13.58
C GLU A 387 13.73 3.36 14.72
N ALA A 388 13.90 4.70 14.75
CA ALA A 388 13.28 5.52 15.80
C ALA A 388 11.76 5.54 15.63
N GLU A 389 11.27 5.61 14.39
CA GLU A 389 9.84 5.47 14.11
C GLU A 389 9.32 4.10 14.52
N LEU A 390 10.02 3.02 14.15
CA LEU A 390 9.59 1.68 14.55
C LEU A 390 9.50 1.55 16.07
N ARG A 391 10.47 2.08 16.81
CA ARG A 391 10.46 2.10 18.29
C ARG A 391 9.29 2.91 18.83
N ARG A 392 9.02 4.09 18.26
CA ARG A 392 7.87 4.95 18.62
C ARG A 392 6.56 4.20 18.44
N VAL A 393 6.36 3.57 17.28
CA VAL A 393 5.19 2.75 16.96
C VAL A 393 5.07 1.57 17.92
N LEU A 394 6.16 0.87 18.23
CA LEU A 394 6.13 -0.25 19.18
C LEU A 394 6.01 0.18 20.65
N ALA A 395 6.17 1.47 20.96
CA ALA A 395 6.26 2.02 22.31
C ALA A 395 7.38 1.38 23.15
N ILE A 396 8.55 1.21 22.53
CA ILE A 396 9.76 0.67 23.17
C ILE A 396 10.86 1.75 23.22
N ALA A 397 11.65 1.72 24.30
CA ALA A 397 12.67 2.73 24.59
C ALA A 397 13.91 2.64 23.67
#